data_AF-A0A2U0S0A3-F1
#
_entry.id   AF-A0A2U0S0A3-F1
#
_cell.length_a   1.000
_cell.length_b   1.000
_cell.length_c   1.000
_cell.angle_alpha   90.00
_cell.angle_beta   90.00
_cell.angle_gamma   90.00
#
_symmetry.space_group_name_H-M   'P 1'
#
loop_
_entity.id
_entity.type
_entity.pdbx_description
1 polymer ?
#
loop_
_entity_poly.entity_id
_entity_poly.type
_entity_poly.pdbx_seq_one_letter_code
_entity_poly.pdbx_strand_id
1 'polypeptide(L)'
;MKGNRAKMLRNRVAQEAALLLYTSQEKEYKQAKKRAAETLGARVLPSNHEVAEELHEIAEEREGTHRRERLLRMRKEAEEIMKALKEFNPRLVGSVW
;
A
#
# COMPACT_ATOMS: atom_id res chain seq x y z
N MET A 1 20.53 4.23 -23.26
CA MET A 1 19.20 4.87 -23.32
C MET A 1 17.99 3.93 -23.15
N LYS A 2 18.04 2.63 -23.51
CA LYS A 2 16.89 1.70 -23.37
C LYS A 2 16.46 1.40 -21.92
N GLY A 3 17.40 1.33 -20.97
CA GLY A 3 17.10 1.06 -19.56
C GLY A 3 16.25 2.15 -18.87
N ASN A 4 16.37 3.42 -19.32
CA ASN A 4 15.65 4.53 -18.72
C ASN A 4 14.14 4.50 -19.06
N ARG A 5 13.79 4.11 -20.29
CA ARG A 5 12.37 3.96 -20.69
C ARG A 5 11.66 2.83 -19.94
N ALA A 6 12.34 1.70 -19.77
CA ALA A 6 11.79 0.58 -19.00
C ALA A 6 11.61 0.94 -17.52
N LYS A 7 12.52 1.73 -16.95
CA LYS A 7 12.39 2.27 -15.58
C LYS A 7 11.20 3.23 -15.47
N MET A 8 11.10 4.22 -16.36
CA MET A 8 9.97 5.16 -16.38
C MET A 8 8.62 4.45 -16.51
N LEU A 9 8.53 3.43 -17.38
CA LEU A 9 7.29 2.66 -17.53
C LEU A 9 6.96 1.87 -16.27
N ARG A 10 7.96 1.27 -15.61
CA ARG A 10 7.77 0.54 -14.35
C ARG A 10 7.29 1.45 -13.23
N ASN A 11 7.84 2.67 -13.13
CA ASN A 11 7.40 3.66 -12.15
C ASN A 11 5.93 4.04 -12.37
N ARG A 12 5.52 4.25 -13.63
CA ARG A 12 4.11 4.51 -13.95
C ARG A 12 3.19 3.35 -13.55
N VAL A 13 3.62 2.11 -13.75
CA VAL A 13 2.87 0.93 -13.29
C VAL A 13 2.80 0.88 -11.75
N ALA A 14 3.86 1.29 -11.04
CA ALA A 14 3.85 1.36 -9.58
C ALA A 14 2.85 2.40 -9.06
N GLN A 15 2.84 3.59 -9.68
CA GLN A 15 1.89 4.67 -9.36
C GLN A 15 0.43 4.24 -9.56
N GLU A 16 0.13 3.64 -10.72
CA GLU A 16 -1.23 3.15 -11.01
C GLU A 16 -1.63 2.02 -10.05
N ALA A 17 -0.72 1.08 -9.77
CA ALA A 17 -1.00 0.01 -8.80
C ALA A 17 -1.25 0.56 -7.39
N ALA A 18 -0.50 1.58 -6.98
CA ALA A 18 -0.70 2.26 -5.70
C ALA A 18 -2.06 2.96 -5.65
N LEU A 19 -2.48 3.62 -6.73
CA LEU A 19 -3.80 4.25 -6.82
C LEU A 19 -4.95 3.24 -6.72
N LEU A 20 -4.83 2.09 -7.38
CA LEU A 20 -5.81 1.00 -7.30
C LEU A 20 -5.97 0.47 -5.87
N LEU A 21 -4.85 0.34 -5.14
CA LEU A 21 -4.84 -0.08 -3.74
C LEU A 21 -5.43 1.02 -2.83
N TYR A 22 -5.02 2.27 -3.02
CA TYR A 22 -5.49 3.41 -2.23
C TYR A 22 -7.01 3.59 -2.33
N THR A 23 -7.54 3.51 -3.56
CA THR A 23 -8.97 3.64 -3.83
C THR A 23 -9.77 2.37 -3.52
N SER A 24 -9.12 1.33 -2.98
CA SER A 24 -9.72 0.02 -2.67
C SER A 24 -10.37 -0.69 -3.87
N GLN A 25 -10.00 -0.32 -5.10
CA GLN A 25 -10.42 -1.01 -6.32
C GLN A 25 -9.77 -2.39 -6.43
N GLU A 26 -8.57 -2.54 -5.86
CA GLU A 26 -7.87 -3.80 -5.70
C GLU A 26 -7.45 -3.96 -4.23
N LYS A 27 -7.50 -5.20 -3.72
CA LYS A 27 -7.15 -5.50 -2.31
C LYS A 27 -5.78 -6.14 -2.15
N GLU A 28 -5.23 -6.65 -3.25
CA GLU A 28 -3.96 -7.40 -3.25
C GLU A 28 -2.95 -6.76 -4.19
N TYR A 29 -1.69 -6.61 -3.73
CA TYR A 29 -0.59 -6.11 -4.55
C TYR A 29 -0.42 -6.85 -5.88
N LYS A 30 -0.64 -8.17 -5.89
CA LYS A 30 -0.51 -8.98 -7.11
C LYS A 30 -1.56 -8.58 -8.16
N GLN A 31 -2.79 -8.36 -7.74
CA GLN A 31 -3.90 -8.00 -8.62
C GLN A 31 -3.75 -6.56 -9.10
N ALA A 32 -3.45 -5.62 -8.19
CA ALA A 32 -3.17 -4.22 -8.49
C ALA A 32 -2.07 -4.05 -9.54
N LYS A 33 -0.93 -4.74 -9.37
CA LYS A 33 0.19 -4.66 -10.32
C LYS A 33 -0.15 -5.21 -11.70
N LYS A 34 -0.89 -6.32 -11.77
CA LYS A 34 -1.33 -6.90 -13.05
C LYS A 34 -2.27 -5.95 -13.77
N ARG A 35 -3.30 -5.47 -13.08
CA ARG A 35 -4.28 -4.53 -13.63
C ARG A 35 -3.61 -3.23 -14.09
N ALA A 36 -2.72 -2.67 -13.29
CA ALA A 36 -1.95 -1.48 -13.67
C ALA A 36 -1.10 -1.69 -14.93
N ALA A 37 -0.43 -2.84 -15.04
CA ALA A 37 0.36 -3.18 -16.22
C ALA A 37 -0.50 -3.38 -17.46
N GLU A 38 -1.67 -4.03 -17.32
CA GLU A 38 -2.65 -4.21 -18.40
C GLU A 38 -3.20 -2.86 -18.89
N THR A 39 -3.65 -1.99 -17.97
CA THR A 39 -4.14 -0.64 -18.29
C THR A 39 -3.11 0.19 -19.06
N LEU A 40 -1.82 0.08 -18.69
CA LEU A 40 -0.73 0.85 -19.30
C LEU A 40 -0.08 0.14 -20.49
N GLY A 41 -0.54 -1.05 -20.89
CA GLY A 41 0.07 -1.85 -21.97
C GLY A 41 1.52 -2.24 -21.67
N ALA A 42 1.89 -2.33 -20.39
CA ALA A 42 3.24 -2.62 -19.94
C ALA A 42 3.43 -4.12 -19.66
N ARG A 43 4.61 -4.65 -19.98
CA ARG A 43 5.01 -6.02 -19.60
C ARG A 43 5.87 -6.07 -18.33
N VAL A 44 6.25 -4.90 -17.82
CA VAL A 44 7.08 -4.75 -16.62
C VAL A 44 6.18 -4.64 -15.40
N LEU A 45 6.54 -5.36 -14.34
CA LEU A 45 5.87 -5.27 -13.05
C LEU A 45 6.82 -4.68 -12.01
N PRO A 46 6.34 -3.76 -11.17
CA PRO A 46 7.12 -3.28 -10.04
C PRO A 46 7.17 -4.32 -8.90
N SER A 47 8.12 -4.14 -8.00
CA SER A 47 8.18 -4.81 -6.72
C SER A 47 7.03 -4.36 -5.80
N ASN A 48 6.73 -5.14 -4.75
CA ASN A 48 5.78 -4.67 -3.74
C ASN A 48 6.27 -3.41 -3.04
N HIS A 49 7.59 -3.28 -2.86
CA HIS A 49 8.22 -2.13 -2.22
C HIS A 49 8.00 -0.84 -3.02
N GLU A 50 8.27 -0.84 -4.33
CA GLU A 50 8.03 0.32 -5.21
C GLU A 50 6.55 0.77 -5.17
N VAL A 51 5.60 -0.17 -5.17
CA VAL A 51 4.17 0.16 -5.04
C VAL A 51 3.83 0.73 -3.66
N ALA A 52 4.48 0.22 -2.61
CA ALA A 52 4.29 0.67 -1.25
C ALA A 52 4.83 2.10 -1.03
N GLU A 53 5.95 2.45 -1.64
CA GLU A 53 6.49 3.82 -1.63
C GLU A 53 5.50 4.79 -2.28
N GLU A 54 5.03 4.49 -3.49
CA GLU A 54 4.04 5.34 -4.18
C GLU A 54 2.72 5.44 -3.40
N LEU A 55 2.29 4.34 -2.76
CA LEU A 55 1.09 4.33 -1.91
C LEU A 55 1.29 5.20 -0.66
N HIS A 56 2.49 5.21 -0.09
CA HIS A 56 2.82 6.08 1.03
C HIS A 56 2.73 7.55 0.62
N GLU A 57 3.34 7.93 -0.51
CA GLU A 57 3.27 9.29 -1.04
C GLU A 57 1.83 9.76 -1.30
N ILE A 58 1.00 8.93 -1.95
CA ILE A 58 -0.43 9.25 -2.20
C ILE A 58 -1.17 9.50 -0.87
N ALA A 59 -0.90 8.68 0.14
CA ALA A 59 -1.56 8.79 1.43
C ALA A 59 -1.07 10.02 2.22
N GLU A 60 0.23 10.35 2.18
CA GLU A 60 0.76 11.57 2.79
C GLU A 60 0.20 12.83 2.12
N GLU A 61 0.14 12.86 0.78
CA GLU A 61 -0.44 13.99 0.03
C GLU A 61 -1.92 14.21 0.36
N ARG A 62 -2.70 13.15 0.57
CA ARG A 62 -4.15 13.23 0.78
C ARG A 62 -4.58 13.35 2.23
N GLU A 63 -3.88 12.69 3.14
CA GLU A 63 -4.30 12.55 4.55
C GLU A 63 -3.38 13.30 5.52
N GLY A 64 -2.11 13.53 5.13
CA GLY A 64 -1.13 14.24 5.94
C GLY A 64 -1.05 13.76 7.40
N THR A 65 -0.99 14.70 8.32
CA THR A 65 -0.83 14.41 9.76
C THR A 65 -2.00 13.62 10.38
N HIS A 66 -3.20 13.69 9.80
CA HIS A 66 -4.38 12.98 10.31
C HIS A 66 -4.27 11.46 10.19
N ARG A 67 -3.52 10.96 9.21
CA ARG A 67 -3.24 9.52 9.08
C ARG A 67 -2.47 9.00 10.28
N ARG A 68 -1.40 9.70 10.67
CA ARG A 68 -0.57 9.34 11.82
C ARG A 68 -1.39 9.34 13.12
N GLU A 69 -2.24 10.34 13.30
CA GLU A 69 -3.15 10.41 14.45
C GLU A 69 -4.13 9.23 14.48
N ARG A 70 -4.72 8.88 13.32
CA ARG A 70 -5.63 7.74 13.19
C ARG A 70 -4.94 6.42 13.49
N LEU A 71 -3.75 6.20 12.93
CA LEU A 71 -2.93 5.02 13.21
C LEU A 71 -2.59 4.89 14.69
N LEU A 72 -2.22 6.00 15.34
CA LEU A 72 -1.95 6.00 16.78
C LEU A 72 -3.20 5.64 17.59
N ARG A 73 -4.38 6.15 17.22
CA ARG A 73 -5.65 5.77 17.87
C ARG A 73 -5.95 4.27 17.70
N MET A 74 -5.90 3.76 16.47
CA MET A 74 -6.15 2.34 16.18
C MET A 74 -5.18 1.42 16.92
N ARG A 75 -3.90 1.80 17.03
CA ARG A 75 -2.90 1.02 17.78
C ARG A 75 -3.20 0.99 19.28
N LYS A 76 -3.63 2.12 19.86
CA LYS A 76 -4.04 2.17 21.28
C LYS A 76 -5.28 1.30 21.53
N GLU A 77 -6.29 1.40 20.67
CA GLU A 77 -7.50 0.58 20.77
C GLU A 77 -7.17 -0.93 20.64
N ALA A 78 -6.32 -1.29 19.68
CA ALA A 78 -5.85 -2.67 19.53
C ALA A 78 -5.09 -3.16 20.78
N GLU A 79 -4.22 -2.32 21.35
CA GLU A 79 -3.50 -2.64 22.59
C GLU A 79 -4.46 -2.90 23.76
N GLU A 80 -5.48 -2.06 23.93
CA GLU A 80 -6.49 -2.21 24.98
C GLU A 80 -7.24 -3.54 24.84
N ILE A 81 -7.68 -3.88 23.63
CA ILE A 81 -8.36 -5.15 23.33
C ILE A 81 -7.44 -6.34 23.58
N MET A 82 -6.18 -6.27 23.13
CA MET A 82 -5.20 -7.34 23.32
C MET A 82 -4.89 -7.58 24.80
N LYS A 83 -4.88 -6.53 25.63
CA LYS A 83 -4.75 -6.65 27.09
C LYS A 83 -5.96 -7.33 27.71
N ALA A 84 -7.17 -6.98 27.28
CA ALA A 84 -8.39 -7.62 27.76
C ALA A 84 -8.46 -9.11 27.39
N LEU A 85 -7.92 -9.49 26.22
CA LEU A 85 -7.88 -10.86 25.71
C LEU A 85 -6.59 -11.61 26.05
N LYS A 86 -5.79 -11.13 27.01
CA LYS A 86 -4.44 -11.65 27.29
C LYS A 86 -4.38 -13.18 27.45
N GLU A 87 -5.38 -13.78 28.08
CA GLU A 87 -5.47 -15.25 28.30
C GLU A 87 -5.49 -16.05 26.98
N PHE A 88 -5.95 -15.45 25.89
CA PHE A 88 -6.04 -16.07 24.57
C PHE A 88 -4.80 -15.86 23.68
N ASN A 89 -3.76 -15.19 24.19
CA ASN A 89 -2.52 -14.89 23.46
C ASN A 89 -2.76 -14.21 22.08
N PRO A 90 -3.46 -13.06 22.04
CA PRO A 90 -3.85 -12.43 20.78
C PRO A 90 -2.63 -11.95 19.98
N ARG A 91 -2.76 -11.94 18.65
CA ARG A 91 -1.75 -11.41 17.72
C ARG A 91 -2.41 -10.43 16.76
N LEU A 92 -1.84 -9.22 16.66
CA LEU A 92 -2.25 -8.25 15.67
C LEU A 92 -1.67 -8.66 14.30
N VAL A 93 -2.55 -8.83 13.32
CA VAL A 93 -2.19 -9.17 11.94
C VAL A 93 -2.79 -8.15 10.99
N GLY A 94 -2.14 -7.94 9.85
CA GLY A 94 -2.58 -6.99 8.83
C GLY A 94 -1.51 -6.00 8.44
N SER A 95 -1.78 -5.28 7.37
CA SER A 95 -0.89 -4.27 6.81
C SER A 95 -0.81 -3.08 7.75
N VAL A 96 0.41 -2.67 8.15
CA VAL A 96 0.66 -1.63 9.17
C VAL A 96 0.78 -0.21 8.57
N TRP A 97 0.21 -0.01 7.38
CA TRP A 97 0.26 1.24 6.62
C TRP A 97 -0.72 2.27 7.17
#